data_AF-A0AAD5NGV2-F1
#
_entry.id   AF-A0AAD5NGV2-F1
#
_cell.length_a   1.000
_cell.length_b   1.000
_cell.length_c   1.000
_cell.angle_alpha   90.00
_cell.angle_beta   90.00
_cell.angle_gamma   90.00
#
_symmetry.space_group_name_H-M   'P 1'
#
loop_
_entity.id
_entity.type
_entity.pdbx_description
1 polymer ?
#
loop_
_entity_poly.entity_id
_entity_poly.type
_entity_poly.pdbx_seq_one_letter_code
_entity_poly.pdbx_strand_id
1 'polypeptide(L)'
;MVEMLSEFDKVSSRLEAKEKELEEREKQLQLKKTLMEAEYKRKMSYYTNMRENRTLKRKMVELGNKMETKRALKYDIESLRSQIDMMKRKEEVEKKLEGILVELMEKQEELSNVEDENKVLMVKERTTNEELQDARKELINILMSQSETSQYVIGVRMMGLIETEPFMNEMKKRFTGEEVEINAMMLCSLWENYLQDPDWHPFTIFYGDDGNTKEILNVEDERLKVLKEELGDEVYNGVTKALFERHEYNPSGGYAVPELWNFRDNRKATMKEVILHVVKHGTDPDPMKTSAATTTTTKNGKGVDPEKTTTSTLRKERKVGGKAQKRRCKCGST
;
A
#
# COMPACT_ATOMS: atom_id res chain seq x y z
N MET A 1 -3.08 -116.93 -109.78
CA MET A 1 -3.90 -116.89 -108.53
C MET A 1 -3.04 -116.60 -107.29
N VAL A 2 -1.86 -117.23 -107.14
CA VAL A 2 -0.94 -117.01 -106.00
C VAL A 2 -0.34 -115.59 -105.93
N GLU A 3 0.03 -114.97 -107.06
CA GLU A 3 0.53 -113.58 -107.09
C GLU A 3 -0.53 -112.55 -106.67
N MET A 4 -1.81 -112.83 -106.91
CA MET A 4 -2.92 -111.93 -106.58
C MET A 4 -3.19 -111.87 -105.07
N LEU A 5 -3.05 -113.00 -104.37
CA LEU A 5 -3.22 -113.11 -102.92
C LEU A 5 -2.06 -112.47 -102.15
N SER A 6 -0.83 -112.63 -102.63
CA SER A 6 0.36 -111.94 -102.07
C SER A 6 0.23 -110.41 -102.17
N GLU A 7 -0.29 -109.89 -103.26
CA GLU A 7 -0.53 -108.44 -103.40
C GLU A 7 -1.69 -107.97 -102.51
N PHE A 8 -2.74 -108.77 -102.34
CA PHE A 8 -3.85 -108.45 -101.44
C PHE A 8 -3.42 -108.36 -99.97
N ASP A 9 -2.64 -109.31 -99.46
CA ASP A 9 -2.15 -109.29 -98.07
C ASP A 9 -1.19 -108.13 -97.79
N LYS A 10 -0.35 -107.77 -98.77
CA LYS A 10 0.50 -106.56 -98.69
C LYS A 10 -0.35 -105.29 -98.66
N VAL A 11 -1.42 -105.22 -99.44
CA VAL A 11 -2.34 -104.08 -99.46
C VAL A 11 -3.12 -103.98 -98.15
N SER A 12 -3.61 -105.09 -97.61
CA SER A 12 -4.34 -105.14 -96.33
C SER A 12 -3.45 -104.75 -95.14
N SER A 13 -2.22 -105.28 -95.06
CA SER A 13 -1.26 -104.89 -94.02
C SER A 13 -0.85 -103.41 -94.12
N ARG A 14 -0.76 -102.87 -95.34
CA ARG A 14 -0.55 -101.42 -95.57
C ARG A 14 -1.76 -100.60 -95.15
N LEU A 15 -2.97 -101.11 -95.34
CA LEU A 15 -4.22 -100.44 -94.95
C LEU A 15 -4.31 -100.33 -93.43
N GLU A 16 -4.09 -101.43 -92.69
CA GLU A 16 -4.10 -101.42 -91.22
C GLU A 16 -3.00 -100.52 -90.64
N ALA A 17 -1.81 -100.54 -91.24
CA ALA A 17 -0.74 -99.61 -90.86
C ALA A 17 -1.13 -98.15 -91.11
N LYS A 18 -1.84 -97.87 -92.21
CA LYS A 18 -2.36 -96.54 -92.53
C LYS A 18 -3.50 -96.11 -91.61
N GLU A 19 -4.37 -97.01 -91.18
CA GLU A 19 -5.44 -96.73 -90.21
C GLU A 19 -4.85 -96.38 -88.83
N LYS A 20 -3.89 -97.16 -88.32
CA LYS A 20 -3.19 -96.81 -87.07
C LYS A 20 -2.44 -95.49 -87.16
N GLU A 21 -1.81 -95.21 -88.31
CA GLU A 21 -1.15 -93.92 -88.56
C GLU A 21 -2.16 -92.76 -88.55
N LEU A 22 -3.37 -92.98 -89.10
CA LEU A 22 -4.44 -91.99 -89.15
C LEU A 22 -5.05 -91.74 -87.77
N GLU A 23 -5.29 -92.79 -86.97
CA GLU A 23 -5.78 -92.68 -85.60
C GLU A 23 -4.77 -91.95 -84.68
N GLU A 24 -3.48 -92.26 -84.81
CA GLU A 24 -2.42 -91.55 -84.08
C GLU A 24 -2.34 -90.08 -84.51
N ARG A 25 -2.50 -89.80 -85.81
CA ARG A 25 -2.55 -88.43 -86.33
C ARG A 25 -3.77 -87.66 -85.83
N GLU A 26 -4.93 -88.31 -85.70
CA GLU A 26 -6.13 -87.73 -85.09
C GLU A 26 -5.90 -87.38 -83.61
N LYS A 27 -5.31 -88.29 -82.83
CA LYS A 27 -4.92 -88.03 -81.42
C LYS A 27 -3.94 -86.85 -81.32
N GLN A 28 -2.95 -86.79 -82.20
CA GLN A 28 -2.00 -85.68 -82.27
C GLN A 28 -2.67 -84.36 -82.64
N LEU A 29 -3.61 -84.37 -83.59
CA LEU A 29 -4.39 -83.18 -83.96
C LEU A 29 -5.26 -82.69 -82.80
N GLN A 30 -5.89 -83.61 -82.06
CA GLN A 30 -6.72 -83.27 -80.92
C GLN A 30 -5.89 -82.73 -79.75
N LEU A 31 -4.74 -83.35 -79.47
CA LEU A 31 -3.77 -82.83 -78.51
C LEU A 31 -3.30 -81.42 -78.91
N LYS A 32 -2.93 -81.21 -80.18
CA LYS A 32 -2.51 -79.89 -80.69
C LYS A 32 -3.61 -78.83 -80.53
N LYS A 33 -4.87 -79.19 -80.76
CA LYS A 33 -6.03 -78.30 -80.56
C LYS A 33 -6.20 -77.91 -79.09
N THR A 34 -6.16 -78.87 -78.17
CA THR A 34 -6.28 -78.59 -76.73
C THR A 34 -5.13 -77.74 -76.19
N LEU A 35 -3.89 -77.99 -76.66
CA LEU A 35 -2.73 -77.18 -76.33
C LEU A 35 -2.90 -75.74 -76.83
N MET A 36 -3.34 -75.55 -78.07
CA MET A 36 -3.59 -74.23 -78.64
C MET A 36 -4.66 -73.45 -77.86
N GLU A 37 -5.75 -74.11 -77.46
CA GLU A 37 -6.80 -73.50 -76.63
C GLU A 37 -6.30 -73.12 -75.23
N ALA A 38 -5.49 -73.98 -74.59
CA ALA A 38 -4.88 -73.70 -73.30
C ALA A 38 -3.89 -72.52 -73.38
N GLU A 39 -3.06 -72.46 -74.43
CA GLU A 39 -2.16 -71.33 -74.70
C GLU A 39 -2.92 -70.03 -74.92
N TYR A 40 -4.01 -70.06 -75.70
CA TYR A 40 -4.87 -68.89 -75.92
C TYR A 40 -5.49 -68.40 -74.61
N LYS A 41 -6.06 -69.30 -73.81
CA LYS A 41 -6.61 -68.96 -72.47
C LYS A 41 -5.53 -68.37 -71.57
N ARG A 42 -4.33 -68.95 -71.55
CA ARG A 42 -3.18 -68.44 -70.78
C ARG A 42 -2.79 -67.03 -71.22
N LYS A 43 -2.74 -66.77 -72.53
CA LYS A 43 -2.43 -65.45 -73.09
C LYS A 43 -3.51 -64.41 -72.74
N MET A 44 -4.78 -64.78 -72.82
CA MET A 44 -5.90 -63.90 -72.43
C MET A 44 -5.90 -63.59 -70.92
N SER A 45 -5.66 -64.60 -70.07
CA SER A 45 -5.49 -64.41 -68.62
C SER A 45 -4.30 -63.49 -68.32
N TYR A 46 -3.20 -63.62 -69.04
CA TYR A 46 -2.04 -62.73 -68.88
C TYR A 46 -2.37 -61.25 -69.18
N TYR A 47 -3.08 -60.96 -70.29
CA TYR A 47 -3.44 -59.58 -70.63
C TYR A 47 -4.48 -58.96 -69.69
N THR A 48 -5.46 -59.76 -69.23
CA THR A 48 -6.45 -59.31 -68.24
C THR A 48 -5.77 -58.97 -66.91
N ASN A 49 -4.95 -59.88 -66.39
CA ASN A 49 -4.14 -59.65 -65.19
C ASN A 49 -3.22 -58.42 -65.35
N MET A 50 -2.61 -58.23 -66.52
CA MET A 50 -1.77 -57.05 -66.79
C MET A 50 -2.57 -55.75 -66.68
N ARG A 51 -3.79 -55.70 -67.24
CA ARG A 51 -4.66 -54.52 -67.21
C ARG A 51 -5.15 -54.20 -65.80
N GLU A 52 -5.52 -55.24 -65.05
CA GLU A 52 -5.93 -55.10 -63.64
C GLU A 52 -4.75 -54.61 -62.79
N ASN A 53 -3.57 -55.21 -62.96
CA ASN A 53 -2.36 -54.81 -62.23
C ASN A 53 -1.96 -53.36 -62.52
N ARG A 54 -2.04 -52.89 -63.78
CA ARG A 54 -1.85 -51.46 -64.12
C ARG A 54 -2.85 -50.54 -63.41
N THR A 55 -4.08 -50.99 -63.22
CA THR A 55 -5.13 -50.19 -62.56
C THR A 55 -4.93 -50.17 -61.05
N LEU A 56 -4.55 -51.29 -60.45
CA LEU A 56 -4.18 -51.37 -59.03
C LEU A 56 -2.97 -50.49 -58.72
N LYS A 57 -1.93 -50.51 -59.55
CA LYS A 57 -0.75 -49.63 -59.40
C LYS A 57 -1.13 -48.15 -59.39
N ARG A 58 -2.03 -47.70 -60.28
CA ARG A 58 -2.52 -46.31 -60.29
C ARG A 58 -3.25 -45.95 -58.99
N LYS A 59 -4.18 -46.81 -58.54
CA LYS A 59 -4.90 -46.62 -57.26
C LYS A 59 -3.95 -46.57 -56.07
N MET A 60 -2.90 -47.40 -56.07
CA MET A 60 -1.89 -47.42 -55.00
C MET A 60 -1.15 -46.09 -54.89
N VAL A 61 -0.76 -45.48 -56.02
CA VAL A 61 -0.14 -44.15 -56.05
C VAL A 61 -1.12 -43.07 -55.58
N GLU A 62 -2.35 -43.07 -56.08
CA GLU A 62 -3.37 -42.10 -55.65
C GLU A 62 -3.66 -42.18 -54.14
N LEU A 63 -3.77 -43.39 -53.59
CA LEU A 63 -3.95 -43.60 -52.16
C LEU A 63 -2.72 -43.14 -51.37
N GLY A 64 -1.51 -43.39 -51.88
CA GLY A 64 -0.27 -42.86 -51.30
C GLY A 64 -0.29 -41.34 -51.16
N ASN A 65 -0.61 -40.64 -52.24
CA ASN A 65 -0.72 -39.16 -52.25
C ASN A 65 -1.81 -38.67 -51.29
N LYS A 66 -2.98 -39.32 -51.27
CA LYS A 66 -4.07 -38.97 -50.33
C LYS A 66 -3.67 -39.18 -48.87
N MET A 67 -2.88 -40.20 -48.58
CA MET A 67 -2.38 -40.46 -47.22
C MET A 67 -1.35 -39.40 -46.80
N GLU A 68 -0.52 -38.93 -47.73
CA GLU A 68 0.45 -37.88 -47.46
C GLU A 68 -0.21 -36.52 -47.23
N THR A 69 -1.19 -36.14 -48.07
CA THR A 69 -1.97 -34.90 -47.84
C THR A 69 -2.75 -34.96 -46.52
N LYS A 70 -3.33 -36.12 -46.18
CA LYS A 70 -3.99 -36.33 -44.88
C LYS A 70 -3.03 -36.13 -43.71
N ARG A 71 -1.79 -36.62 -43.80
CA ARG A 71 -0.77 -36.42 -42.76
C ARG A 71 -0.40 -34.93 -42.64
N ALA A 72 -0.14 -34.25 -43.75
CA ALA A 72 0.17 -32.83 -43.76
C ALA A 72 -0.95 -32.00 -43.10
N LEU A 73 -2.21 -32.20 -43.52
CA LEU A 73 -3.36 -31.51 -42.92
C LEU A 73 -3.51 -31.80 -41.42
N LYS A 74 -3.19 -33.02 -40.97
CA LYS A 74 -3.24 -33.36 -39.54
C LYS A 74 -2.21 -32.56 -38.75
N TYR A 75 -0.98 -32.44 -39.26
CA TYR A 75 0.05 -31.60 -38.64
C TYR A 75 -0.37 -30.13 -38.60
N ASP A 76 -0.94 -29.60 -39.68
CA ASP A 76 -1.42 -28.22 -39.74
C ASP A 76 -2.53 -27.97 -38.71
N ILE A 77 -3.48 -28.89 -38.56
CA ILE A 77 -4.55 -28.81 -37.56
C ILE A 77 -3.97 -28.80 -36.14
N GLU A 78 -3.00 -29.66 -35.84
CA GLU A 78 -2.35 -29.72 -34.52
C GLU A 78 -1.58 -28.43 -34.22
N SER A 79 -0.85 -27.90 -35.20
CA SER A 79 -0.16 -26.61 -35.09
C SER A 79 -1.11 -25.45 -34.84
N LEU A 80 -2.20 -25.36 -35.61
CA LEU A 80 -3.21 -24.30 -35.44
C LEU A 80 -3.91 -24.39 -34.08
N ARG A 81 -4.23 -25.60 -33.60
CA ARG A 81 -4.78 -25.80 -32.25
C ARG A 81 -3.84 -25.28 -31.17
N SER A 82 -2.55 -25.60 -31.27
CA SER A 82 -1.54 -25.09 -30.34
C SER A 82 -1.43 -23.56 -30.36
N GLN A 83 -1.53 -22.93 -31.53
CA GLN A 83 -1.51 -21.46 -31.64
C GLN A 83 -2.75 -20.82 -31.00
N ILE A 84 -3.93 -21.40 -31.21
CA ILE A 84 -5.18 -20.95 -30.57
C ILE A 84 -5.07 -21.03 -29.05
N ASP A 85 -4.53 -22.12 -28.50
CA ASP A 85 -4.38 -22.29 -27.05
C ASP A 85 -3.41 -21.27 -26.44
N MET A 86 -2.32 -20.94 -27.15
CA MET A 86 -1.42 -19.87 -26.73
C MET A 86 -2.10 -18.50 -26.74
N MET A 87 -2.89 -18.21 -27.78
CA MET A 87 -3.62 -16.94 -27.87
C MET A 87 -4.68 -16.80 -26.77
N LYS A 88 -5.41 -17.87 -26.44
CA LYS A 88 -6.38 -17.87 -25.33
C LYS A 88 -5.72 -17.57 -23.98
N ARG A 89 -4.59 -18.23 -23.68
CA ARG A 89 -3.83 -17.96 -22.45
C ARG A 89 -3.35 -16.52 -22.38
N LYS A 90 -2.93 -15.95 -23.51
CA LYS A 90 -2.52 -14.54 -23.59
C LYS A 90 -3.69 -13.60 -23.30
N GLU A 91 -4.86 -13.84 -23.91
CA GLU A 91 -6.07 -13.05 -23.67
C GLU A 91 -6.52 -13.12 -22.19
N GLU A 92 -6.43 -14.30 -21.56
CA GLU A 92 -6.73 -14.46 -20.13
C GLU A 92 -5.78 -13.64 -19.24
N VAL A 93 -4.49 -13.60 -19.58
CA VAL A 93 -3.50 -12.78 -18.87
C VAL A 93 -3.79 -11.29 -19.08
N GLU A 94 -4.12 -10.87 -20.30
CA GLU A 94 -4.47 -9.47 -20.61
C GLU A 94 -5.69 -9.00 -19.81
N LYS A 95 -6.75 -9.81 -19.71
CA LYS A 95 -7.94 -9.49 -18.90
C LYS A 95 -7.62 -9.37 -17.41
N LYS A 96 -6.78 -10.27 -16.88
CA LYS A 96 -6.34 -10.19 -15.47
C LYS A 96 -5.51 -8.93 -15.21
N LEU A 97 -4.63 -8.57 -16.14
CA LEU A 97 -3.82 -7.37 -16.05
C LEU A 97 -4.70 -6.11 -16.07
N GLU A 98 -5.71 -6.06 -16.93
CA GLU A 98 -6.67 -4.95 -16.98
C GLU A 98 -7.42 -4.79 -15.65
N GLY A 99 -7.88 -5.89 -15.04
CA GLY A 99 -8.50 -5.87 -13.72
C GLY A 99 -7.56 -5.31 -12.63
N ILE A 100 -6.32 -5.79 -12.59
CA ILE A 100 -5.31 -5.31 -11.62
C ILE A 100 -5.01 -3.81 -11.83
N LEU A 101 -4.99 -3.32 -13.08
CA LEU A 101 -4.77 -1.90 -13.37
C LEU A 101 -5.91 -1.03 -12.86
N VAL A 102 -7.17 -1.47 -13.01
CA VAL A 102 -8.33 -0.75 -12.46
C VAL A 102 -8.26 -0.72 -10.93
N GLU A 103 -8.04 -1.87 -10.28
CA GLU A 103 -7.89 -1.94 -8.82
C GLU A 103 -6.74 -1.05 -8.32
N LEU A 104 -5.61 -1.03 -9.04
CA LEU A 104 -4.48 -0.16 -8.69
C LEU A 104 -4.85 1.32 -8.78
N MET A 105 -5.60 1.73 -9.80
CA MET A 105 -6.06 3.12 -9.95
C MET A 105 -7.03 3.51 -8.83
N GLU A 106 -7.99 2.64 -8.52
CA GLU A 106 -8.93 2.85 -7.40
C GLU A 106 -8.18 3.00 -6.07
N LYS A 107 -7.21 2.11 -5.80
CA LYS A 107 -6.39 2.19 -4.57
C LYS A 107 -5.50 3.43 -4.52
N GLN A 108 -5.00 3.90 -5.65
CA GLN A 108 -4.22 5.14 -5.72
C GLN A 108 -5.09 6.38 -5.44
N GLU A 109 -6.33 6.39 -5.92
CA GLU A 109 -7.31 7.44 -5.63
C GLU A 109 -7.74 7.42 -4.16
N GLU A 110 -8.07 6.25 -3.62
CA GLU A 110 -8.37 6.06 -2.20
C GLU A 110 -7.23 6.56 -1.31
N LEU A 111 -5.99 6.21 -1.64
CA LEU A 111 -4.81 6.67 -0.91
C LEU A 111 -4.68 8.20 -0.97
N SER A 112 -4.83 8.81 -2.14
CA SER A 112 -4.78 10.28 -2.29
C SER A 112 -5.86 10.97 -1.46
N ASN A 113 -7.07 10.42 -1.44
CA ASN A 113 -8.17 10.98 -0.65
C ASN A 113 -7.87 10.93 0.85
N VAL A 114 -7.37 9.79 1.36
CA VAL A 114 -7.00 9.63 2.77
C VAL A 114 -5.85 10.57 3.14
N GLU A 115 -4.85 10.74 2.28
CA GLU A 115 -3.76 11.69 2.52
C GLU A 115 -4.25 13.14 2.60
N ASP A 116 -5.20 13.53 1.74
CA ASP A 116 -5.76 14.88 1.76
C ASP A 116 -6.67 15.11 2.98
N GLU A 117 -7.48 14.12 3.38
CA GLU A 117 -8.22 14.16 4.63
C GLU A 117 -7.30 14.30 5.84
N ASN A 118 -6.19 13.56 5.87
CA ASN A 118 -5.22 13.63 6.96
C ASN A 118 -4.57 15.03 7.05
N LYS A 119 -4.20 15.63 5.91
CA LYS A 119 -3.68 17.01 5.88
C LYS A 119 -4.70 18.00 6.47
N VAL A 120 -5.97 17.88 6.11
CA VAL A 120 -7.03 18.74 6.64
C VAL A 120 -7.22 18.55 8.15
N LEU A 121 -7.19 17.30 8.62
CA LEU A 121 -7.31 16.98 10.05
C LEU A 121 -6.13 17.53 10.85
N MET A 122 -4.89 17.39 10.36
CA MET A 122 -3.71 17.96 11.03
C MET A 122 -3.79 19.49 11.17
N VAL A 123 -4.28 20.19 10.13
CA VAL A 123 -4.46 21.64 10.20
C VAL A 123 -5.53 21.98 11.24
N LYS A 124 -6.68 21.29 11.22
CA LYS A 124 -7.76 21.51 12.20
C LYS A 124 -7.34 21.20 13.63
N GLU A 125 -6.59 20.14 13.84
CA GLU A 125 -6.06 19.77 15.17
C GLU A 125 -5.15 20.90 15.69
N ARG A 126 -4.20 21.37 14.86
CA ARG A 126 -3.31 22.47 15.25
C ARG A 126 -4.09 23.73 15.60
N THR A 127 -5.02 24.16 14.74
CA THR A 127 -5.78 25.39 14.98
C THR A 127 -6.69 25.26 16.21
N THR A 128 -7.37 24.13 16.38
CA THR A 128 -8.24 23.93 17.56
C THR A 128 -7.44 23.79 18.85
N ASN A 129 -6.24 23.18 18.80
CA ASN A 129 -5.33 23.14 19.94
C ASN A 129 -4.78 24.53 20.27
N GLU A 130 -4.41 25.34 19.26
CA GLU A 130 -4.00 26.74 19.46
C GLU A 130 -5.12 27.55 20.15
N GLU A 131 -6.35 27.48 19.63
CA GLU A 131 -7.53 28.11 20.23
C GLU A 131 -7.77 27.65 21.68
N LEU A 132 -7.61 26.34 21.95
CA LEU A 132 -7.77 25.79 23.30
C LEU A 132 -6.69 26.29 24.26
N GLN A 133 -5.43 26.35 23.82
CA GLN A 133 -4.33 26.87 24.63
C GLN A 133 -4.50 28.36 24.90
N ASP A 134 -4.94 29.13 23.91
CA ASP A 134 -5.19 30.56 24.09
C ASP A 134 -6.38 30.82 25.00
N ALA A 135 -7.47 30.05 24.88
CA ALA A 135 -8.58 30.09 25.83
C ALA A 135 -8.13 29.75 27.26
N ARG A 136 -7.23 28.75 27.41
CA ARG A 136 -6.68 28.37 28.72
C ARG A 136 -5.84 29.50 29.33
N LYS A 137 -4.95 30.12 28.54
CA LYS A 137 -4.14 31.27 28.99
C LYS A 137 -5.03 32.44 29.41
N GLU A 138 -6.07 32.72 28.64
CA GLU A 138 -7.00 33.80 28.96
C GLU A 138 -7.76 33.54 30.26
N LEU A 139 -8.23 32.31 30.49
CA LEU A 139 -8.86 31.94 31.76
C LEU A 139 -7.91 32.06 32.95
N ILE A 140 -6.63 31.69 32.78
CA ILE A 140 -5.61 31.90 33.81
C ILE A 140 -5.46 33.41 34.10
N ASN A 141 -5.34 34.25 33.07
CA ASN A 141 -5.23 35.69 33.23
C ASN A 141 -6.44 36.31 33.94
N ILE A 142 -7.65 35.91 33.54
CA ILE A 142 -8.91 36.36 34.16
C ILE A 142 -8.90 36.01 35.65
N LEU A 143 -8.66 34.75 36.00
CA LEU A 143 -8.68 34.29 37.39
C LEU A 143 -7.54 34.90 38.23
N MET A 144 -6.36 35.13 37.65
CA MET A 144 -5.28 35.85 38.34
C MET A 144 -5.63 37.31 38.60
N SER A 145 -6.36 37.97 37.69
CA SER A 145 -6.77 39.37 37.84
C SER A 145 -7.91 39.57 38.85
N GLN A 146 -8.67 38.50 39.15
CA GLN A 146 -9.73 38.49 40.16
C GLN A 146 -9.11 38.25 41.55
N SER A 147 -8.21 39.16 41.97
CA SER A 147 -7.28 39.00 43.10
C SER A 147 -7.89 38.99 44.51
N GLU A 148 -9.21 38.82 44.69
CA GLU A 148 -9.86 39.03 45.99
C GLU A 148 -10.55 37.81 46.62
N THR A 149 -10.40 36.60 46.08
CA THR A 149 -11.21 35.48 46.59
C THR A 149 -10.42 34.19 46.81
N SER A 150 -9.69 34.18 47.94
CA SER A 150 -9.32 32.96 48.69
C SER A 150 -10.51 32.06 49.10
N GLN A 151 -11.70 32.29 48.55
CA GLN A 151 -12.94 31.58 48.89
C GLN A 151 -13.45 30.67 47.75
N TYR A 152 -12.82 30.69 46.58
CA TYR A 152 -13.28 29.89 45.45
C TYR A 152 -12.60 28.53 45.36
N VAL A 153 -13.40 27.53 45.02
CA VAL A 153 -12.97 26.13 44.85
C VAL A 153 -12.06 25.97 43.64
N ILE A 154 -12.22 26.82 42.63
CA ILE A 154 -11.43 26.84 41.40
C ILE A 154 -10.67 28.17 41.35
N GLY A 155 -9.39 28.12 41.01
CA GLY A 155 -8.56 29.31 40.85
C GLY A 155 -7.26 28.99 40.12
N VAL A 156 -6.24 29.82 40.34
CA VAL A 156 -4.90 29.63 39.77
C VAL A 156 -3.92 29.30 40.88
N ARG A 157 -3.09 28.28 40.67
CA ARG A 157 -1.98 27.91 41.55
C ARG A 157 -0.66 28.08 40.79
N MET A 158 0.33 28.67 41.43
CA MET A 158 1.69 28.73 40.90
C MET A 158 2.38 27.39 41.20
N MET A 159 2.60 26.58 40.16
CA MET A 159 3.28 25.30 40.27
C MET A 159 4.78 25.52 40.28
N GLY A 160 5.46 25.08 41.35
CA GLY A 160 6.89 25.29 41.50
C GLY A 160 7.30 26.60 42.18
N LEU A 161 6.34 27.35 42.74
CA LEU A 161 6.65 28.49 43.62
C LEU A 161 6.84 27.96 45.05
N ILE A 162 7.90 28.39 45.71
CA ILE A 162 8.22 28.02 47.09
C ILE A 162 7.16 28.61 48.03
N GLU A 163 6.60 27.76 48.89
CA GLU A 163 5.68 28.18 49.94
C GLU A 163 6.47 28.93 51.03
N THR A 164 6.04 30.14 51.39
CA THR A 164 6.73 30.98 52.39
C THR A 164 6.49 30.51 53.83
N GLU A 165 5.40 29.76 54.08
CA GLU A 165 5.00 29.33 55.42
C GLU A 165 6.08 28.50 56.17
N PRO A 166 6.73 27.50 55.54
CA PRO A 166 7.89 26.81 56.13
C PRO A 166 9.00 27.75 56.62
N PHE A 167 9.34 28.78 55.83
CA PHE A 167 10.37 29.74 56.21
C PHE A 167 9.91 30.60 57.39
N MET A 168 8.65 31.01 57.41
CA MET A 168 8.06 31.74 58.54
C MET A 168 8.13 30.91 59.82
N ASN A 169 7.78 29.63 59.76
CA ASN A 169 7.78 28.73 60.91
C ASN A 169 9.20 28.51 61.47
N GLU A 170 10.21 28.41 60.61
CA GLU A 170 11.60 28.34 61.04
C GLU A 170 12.10 29.69 61.62
N MET A 171 11.78 30.82 60.98
CA MET A 171 12.22 32.15 61.45
C MET A 171 11.61 32.53 62.80
N LYS A 172 10.37 32.10 63.10
CA LYS A 172 9.73 32.30 64.42
C LYS A 172 10.52 31.66 65.57
N LYS A 173 11.41 30.71 65.31
CA LYS A 173 12.26 30.09 66.33
C LYS A 173 13.44 30.96 66.74
N ARG A 174 13.83 31.92 65.88
CA ARG A 174 15.05 32.74 66.02
C ARG A 174 14.77 34.22 66.21
N PHE A 175 13.67 34.71 65.65
CA PHE A 175 13.31 36.13 65.61
C PHE A 175 11.91 36.36 66.17
N THR A 176 11.58 37.62 66.44
CA THR A 176 10.25 38.04 66.93
C THR A 176 9.78 39.30 66.20
N GLY A 177 8.46 39.48 66.07
CA GLY A 177 7.89 40.65 65.40
C GLY A 177 8.15 40.65 63.89
N GLU A 178 8.28 41.85 63.31
CA GLU A 178 8.45 42.06 61.85
C GLU A 178 9.72 41.41 61.29
N GLU A 179 10.75 41.19 62.13
CA GLU A 179 12.00 40.53 61.71
C GLU A 179 11.76 39.10 61.20
N VAL A 180 10.73 38.40 61.72
CA VAL A 180 10.37 37.05 61.25
C VAL A 180 9.99 37.08 59.78
N GLU A 181 9.11 38.01 59.40
CA GLU A 181 8.58 38.12 58.05
C GLU A 181 9.67 38.55 57.07
N ILE A 182 10.45 39.57 57.43
CA ILE A 182 11.55 40.07 56.59
C ILE A 182 12.58 38.96 56.31
N ASN A 183 13.03 38.25 57.34
CA ASN A 183 14.02 37.17 57.17
C ASN A 183 13.46 35.98 56.39
N ALA A 184 12.19 35.61 56.62
CA ALA A 184 11.57 34.50 55.91
C ALA A 184 11.41 34.81 54.41
N MET A 185 10.94 36.02 54.07
CA MET A 185 10.81 36.45 52.68
C MET A 185 12.16 36.55 51.98
N MET A 186 13.19 37.04 52.66
CA MET A 186 14.55 37.13 52.12
C MET A 186 15.14 35.75 51.83
N LEU A 187 15.00 34.80 52.75
CA LEU A 187 15.45 33.42 52.54
C LEU A 187 14.65 32.69 51.46
N CYS A 188 13.32 32.83 51.46
CA CYS A 188 12.47 32.26 50.42
C CYS A 188 12.89 32.79 49.04
N SER A 189 13.15 34.10 48.93
CA SER A 189 13.63 34.74 47.70
C SER A 189 15.02 34.27 47.27
N LEU A 190 15.94 34.03 48.22
CA LEU A 190 17.24 33.44 47.94
C LEU A 190 17.11 32.05 47.32
N TRP A 191 16.27 31.20 47.90
CA TRP A 191 16.02 29.86 47.38
C TRP A 191 15.29 29.88 46.04
N GLU A 192 14.33 30.78 45.86
CA GLU A 192 13.70 31.03 44.57
C GLU A 192 14.72 31.35 43.47
N ASN A 193 15.73 32.19 43.77
CA ASN A 193 16.81 32.49 42.83
C ASN A 193 17.66 31.25 42.53
N TYR A 194 17.97 30.41 43.52
CA TYR A 194 18.65 29.15 43.25
C TYR A 194 17.82 28.24 42.35
N LEU A 195 16.51 28.12 42.57
CA LEU A 195 15.65 27.28 41.74
C LEU A 195 15.51 27.81 40.29
N GLN A 196 15.86 29.08 40.02
CA GLN A 196 15.87 29.68 38.69
C GLN A 196 17.25 29.60 38.01
N ASP A 197 18.29 29.17 38.73
CA ASP A 197 19.65 29.01 38.23
C ASP A 197 19.70 27.83 37.23
N PRO A 198 19.92 28.07 35.92
CA PRO A 198 19.94 27.00 34.92
C PRO A 198 21.08 26.00 35.14
N ASP A 199 22.16 26.42 35.82
CA ASP A 199 23.32 25.58 36.10
C ASP A 199 23.10 24.70 37.34
N TRP A 200 22.02 24.93 38.10
CA TRP A 200 21.68 24.11 39.26
C TRP A 200 20.49 23.20 38.99
N HIS A 201 20.81 21.94 38.68
CA HIS A 201 19.83 20.91 38.41
C HIS A 201 20.07 19.70 39.35
N PRO A 202 19.50 19.70 40.58
CA PRO A 202 19.79 18.69 41.60
C PRO A 202 19.02 17.38 41.35
N PHE A 203 19.02 16.87 40.11
CA PHE A 203 18.43 15.59 39.73
C PHE A 203 19.50 14.65 39.18
N THR A 204 19.29 13.35 39.41
CA THR A 204 20.15 12.28 38.93
C THR A 204 19.32 11.23 38.22
N ILE A 205 19.91 10.58 37.21
CA ILE A 205 19.23 9.53 36.46
C ILE A 205 19.34 8.22 37.23
N PHE A 206 18.19 7.67 37.61
CA PHE A 206 18.04 6.31 38.12
C PHE A 206 17.73 5.36 36.96
N TYR A 207 18.51 4.29 36.87
CA TYR A 207 18.31 3.23 35.89
C TYR A 207 17.52 2.09 36.53
N GLY A 208 16.28 1.89 36.08
CA GLY A 208 15.46 0.77 36.51
C GLY A 208 15.88 -0.56 35.87
N ASP A 209 15.60 -1.66 36.56
CA ASP A 209 15.86 -3.03 36.07
C ASP A 209 15.06 -3.38 34.79
N ASP A 210 14.01 -2.61 34.49
CA ASP A 210 13.16 -2.71 33.30
C ASP A 210 13.73 -1.96 32.07
N GLY A 211 14.89 -1.30 32.21
CA GLY A 211 15.50 -0.48 31.17
C GLY A 211 14.92 0.94 31.07
N ASN A 212 13.99 1.32 31.96
CA ASN A 212 13.46 2.68 32.01
C ASN A 212 14.36 3.57 32.89
N THR A 213 14.61 4.79 32.44
CA THR A 213 15.31 5.82 33.21
C THR A 213 14.31 6.75 33.90
N LYS A 214 14.51 7.05 35.18
CA LYS A 214 13.75 8.05 35.93
C LYS A 214 14.69 9.06 36.56
N GLU A 215 14.38 10.33 36.44
CA GLU A 215 15.11 11.35 37.18
C GLU A 215 14.60 11.40 38.62
N ILE A 216 15.53 11.31 39.57
CA ILE A 216 15.26 11.37 41.00
C ILE A 216 16.09 12.50 41.62
N LEU A 217 15.55 13.14 42.65
CA LEU A 217 16.25 14.21 43.35
C LEU A 217 17.56 13.68 43.94
N ASN A 218 18.66 14.40 43.69
CA ASN A 218 19.95 14.11 44.28
C ASN A 218 19.96 14.55 45.74
N VAL A 219 19.67 13.62 46.66
CA VAL A 219 19.75 13.88 48.10
C VAL A 219 21.17 14.24 48.57
N GLU A 220 22.19 13.92 47.76
CA GLU A 220 23.58 14.24 48.07
C GLU A 220 24.02 15.65 47.61
N ASP A 221 23.12 16.40 46.95
CA ASP A 221 23.38 17.78 46.48
C ASP A 221 23.79 18.70 47.65
N GLU A 222 24.88 19.44 47.45
CA GLU A 222 25.50 20.28 48.50
C GLU A 222 24.54 21.36 49.00
N ARG A 223 23.80 22.04 48.10
CA ARG A 223 22.86 23.10 48.49
C ARG A 223 21.70 22.49 49.28
N LEU A 224 21.13 21.38 48.80
CA LEU A 224 20.03 20.70 49.48
C LEU A 224 20.41 20.15 50.87
N LYS A 225 21.66 19.68 51.05
CA LYS A 225 22.17 19.29 52.37
C LYS A 225 22.23 20.47 53.32
N VAL A 226 22.86 21.57 52.90
CA VAL A 226 22.98 22.80 53.71
C VAL A 226 21.59 23.32 54.08
N LEU A 227 20.64 23.33 53.14
CA LEU A 227 19.26 23.71 53.40
C LEU A 227 18.64 22.92 54.56
N LYS A 228 18.79 21.60 54.52
CA LYS A 228 18.22 20.70 55.51
C LYS A 228 18.88 20.85 56.87
N GLU A 229 20.21 21.00 56.89
CA GLU A 229 21.00 21.19 58.11
C GLU A 229 20.71 22.54 58.78
N GLU A 230 20.60 23.63 58.01
CA GLU A 230 20.46 24.98 58.54
C GLU A 230 19.01 25.40 58.83
N LEU A 231 18.05 24.98 58.00
CA LEU A 231 16.66 25.44 58.03
C LEU A 231 15.64 24.32 58.31
N GLY A 232 16.10 23.08 58.44
CA GLY A 232 15.29 21.94 58.87
C GLY A 232 14.41 21.32 57.79
N ASP A 233 13.72 20.24 58.17
CA ASP A 233 12.94 19.40 57.25
C ASP A 233 11.75 20.11 56.60
N GLU A 234 11.10 21.04 57.29
CA GLU A 234 9.92 21.73 56.78
C GLU A 234 10.27 22.62 55.57
N VAL A 235 11.34 23.40 55.70
CA VAL A 235 11.86 24.25 54.61
C VAL A 235 12.41 23.38 53.48
N TYR A 236 13.19 22.35 53.80
CA TYR A 236 13.68 21.38 52.82
C TYR A 236 12.54 20.77 51.98
N ASN A 237 11.46 20.33 52.62
CA ASN A 237 10.30 19.76 51.94
C ASN A 237 9.59 20.79 51.06
N GLY A 238 9.45 22.04 51.52
CA GLY A 238 8.87 23.13 50.72
C GLY A 238 9.68 23.41 49.44
N VAL A 239 11.00 23.52 49.55
CA VAL A 239 11.90 23.77 48.41
C VAL A 239 11.94 22.58 47.44
N THR A 240 12.06 21.36 47.95
CA THR A 240 12.11 20.16 47.10
C THR A 240 10.78 19.91 46.40
N LYS A 241 9.64 20.16 47.05
CA LYS A 241 8.32 20.16 46.40
C LYS A 241 8.28 21.15 45.23
N ALA A 242 8.77 22.38 45.43
CA ALA A 242 8.84 23.37 44.36
C ALA A 242 9.75 22.93 43.20
N LEU A 243 10.91 22.32 43.48
CA LEU A 243 11.81 21.74 42.48
C LEU A 243 11.10 20.65 41.65
N PHE A 244 10.41 19.71 42.30
CA PHE A 244 9.66 18.67 41.61
C PHE A 244 8.53 19.24 40.74
N GLU A 245 7.77 20.20 41.26
CA GLU A 245 6.69 20.83 40.49
C GLU A 245 7.22 21.58 39.26
N ARG A 246 8.38 22.25 39.34
CA ARG A 246 9.04 22.87 38.15
C ARG A 246 9.44 21.82 37.13
N HIS A 247 10.02 20.72 37.59
CA HIS A 247 10.43 19.60 36.73
C HIS A 247 9.24 18.98 35.99
N GLU A 248 8.11 18.78 36.69
CA GLU A 248 6.91 18.18 36.09
C GLU A 248 6.15 19.14 35.15
N TYR A 249 6.04 20.42 35.53
CA TYR A 249 5.15 21.36 34.84
C TYR A 249 5.87 22.25 33.83
N ASN A 250 7.17 22.49 34.01
CA ASN A 250 7.98 23.33 33.14
C ASN A 250 9.44 22.83 33.05
N PRO A 251 9.68 21.58 32.63
CA PRO A 251 11.02 20.97 32.65
C PRO A 251 12.06 21.76 31.85
N SER A 252 11.66 22.34 30.71
CA SER A 252 12.57 23.12 29.85
C SER A 252 12.80 24.54 30.35
N GLY A 253 11.81 25.15 31.02
CA GLY A 253 11.88 26.54 31.47
C GLY A 253 12.44 26.71 32.87
N GLY A 254 12.23 25.76 33.78
CA GLY A 254 12.78 25.80 35.14
C GLY A 254 12.20 26.91 36.05
N TYR A 255 11.12 27.59 35.64
CA TYR A 255 10.43 28.61 36.44
C TYR A 255 9.01 28.18 36.80
N ALA A 256 8.48 28.77 37.87
CA ALA A 256 7.12 28.49 38.33
C ALA A 256 6.08 28.94 37.29
N VAL A 257 5.08 28.11 37.01
CA VAL A 257 4.05 28.38 36.01
C VAL A 257 2.65 28.41 36.63
N PRO A 258 1.77 29.33 36.20
CA PRO A 258 0.39 29.34 36.67
C PRO A 258 -0.39 28.17 36.06
N GLU A 259 -1.20 27.52 36.87
CA GLU A 259 -2.05 26.41 36.45
C GLU A 259 -3.47 26.55 37.01
N LEU A 260 -4.47 26.20 36.20
CA LEU A 260 -5.87 26.14 36.64
C LEU A 260 -6.02 25.00 37.66
N TRP A 261 -6.45 25.33 38.87
CA TRP A 261 -6.43 24.41 40.02
C TRP A 261 -7.80 24.29 40.68
N ASN A 262 -8.14 23.07 41.08
CA ASN A 262 -9.26 22.77 41.96
C ASN A 262 -8.71 22.56 43.37
N PHE A 263 -8.92 23.54 44.24
CA PHE A 263 -8.42 23.55 45.61
C PHE A 263 -9.19 22.60 46.54
N ARG A 264 -10.42 22.21 46.19
CA ARG A 264 -11.18 21.20 46.95
C ARG A 264 -10.59 19.81 46.76
N ASP A 265 -10.29 19.46 45.51
CA ASP A 265 -9.81 18.13 45.14
C ASP A 265 -8.27 18.05 45.09
N ASN A 266 -7.59 19.18 45.29
CA ASN A 266 -6.14 19.35 45.19
C ASN A 266 -5.53 18.78 43.90
N ARG A 267 -6.10 19.15 42.75
CA ARG A 267 -5.65 18.71 41.41
C ARG A 267 -5.84 19.79 40.36
N LYS A 268 -5.27 19.58 39.17
CA LYS A 268 -5.58 20.38 37.98
C LYS A 268 -7.10 20.44 37.75
N ALA A 269 -7.62 21.65 37.55
CA ALA A 269 -8.99 21.87 37.16
C ALA A 269 -9.18 21.59 35.67
N THR A 270 -10.29 20.95 35.34
CA THR A 270 -10.70 20.75 33.95
C THR A 270 -11.26 22.04 33.36
N MET A 271 -11.17 22.23 32.05
CA MET A 271 -11.75 23.40 31.37
C MET A 271 -13.24 23.55 31.67
N LYS A 272 -13.97 22.44 31.79
CA LYS A 272 -15.39 22.45 32.16
C LYS A 272 -15.63 23.02 33.55
N GLU A 273 -14.85 22.61 34.55
CA GLU A 273 -14.95 23.14 35.92
C GLU A 273 -14.67 24.65 35.94
N VAL A 274 -13.64 25.09 35.21
CA VAL A 274 -13.23 26.49 35.14
C VAL A 274 -14.29 27.34 34.44
N ILE A 275 -14.81 26.90 33.29
CA ILE A 275 -15.87 27.61 32.56
C ILE A 275 -17.13 27.72 33.43
N LEU A 276 -17.56 26.62 34.08
CA LEU A 276 -18.71 26.66 34.99
C LEU A 276 -18.48 27.61 36.17
N HIS A 277 -17.27 27.64 36.71
CA HIS A 277 -16.90 28.57 37.76
C HIS A 277 -16.99 30.03 37.29
N VAL A 278 -16.36 30.35 36.16
CA VAL A 278 -16.37 31.71 35.58
C VAL A 278 -17.78 32.14 35.18
N VAL A 279 -18.62 31.26 34.63
CA VAL A 279 -20.02 31.61 34.30
C VAL A 279 -20.85 31.88 35.56
N LYS A 280 -20.58 31.16 36.65
CA LYS A 280 -21.34 31.29 37.90
C LYS A 280 -20.89 32.48 38.76
N HIS A 281 -19.60 32.82 38.71
CA HIS A 281 -18.97 33.77 39.62
C HIS A 281 -18.35 34.99 38.91
N GLY A 282 -18.25 34.96 37.58
CA GLY A 282 -17.83 36.09 36.78
C GLY A 282 -18.91 37.17 36.78
N THR A 283 -18.57 38.34 37.28
CA THR A 283 -19.34 39.57 37.06
C THR A 283 -19.17 40.06 35.63
N ASP A 284 -20.16 40.81 35.12
CA ASP A 284 -20.15 41.40 33.77
C ASP A 284 -18.82 42.09 33.44
N PRO A 285 -18.31 41.96 32.20
CA PRO A 285 -17.06 42.59 31.81
C PRO A 285 -17.18 44.12 31.92
N ASP A 286 -16.21 44.73 32.61
CA ASP A 286 -16.04 46.18 32.69
C ASP A 286 -15.94 46.78 31.26
N PRO A 287 -16.90 47.61 30.83
CA PRO A 287 -16.94 48.15 29.46
C PRO A 287 -15.74 49.03 29.10
N MET A 288 -14.87 49.39 30.06
CA MET A 288 -13.66 50.17 29.78
C MET A 288 -12.46 49.37 29.27
N LYS A 289 -12.40 48.04 29.43
CA LYS A 289 -11.24 47.24 28.97
C LYS A 289 -11.38 46.68 27.55
N THR A 290 -12.58 46.73 26.96
CA THR A 290 -12.86 46.16 25.64
C THR A 290 -12.42 47.05 24.46
N SER A 291 -12.00 48.30 24.69
CA SER A 291 -11.65 49.23 23.59
C SER A 291 -10.18 49.23 23.16
N ALA A 292 -9.30 48.47 23.82
CA ALA A 292 -7.85 48.55 23.56
C ALA A 292 -7.32 47.50 22.55
N ALA A 293 -8.11 46.49 22.16
CA ALA A 293 -7.63 45.39 21.32
C ALA A 293 -8.02 45.50 19.83
N THR A 294 -8.41 46.68 19.34
CA THR A 294 -8.62 46.89 17.89
C THR A 294 -7.77 48.04 17.38
N THR A 295 -6.48 47.76 17.12
CA THR A 295 -5.71 48.58 16.19
C THR A 295 -4.90 47.71 15.23
N THR A 296 -5.22 47.89 13.95
CA THR A 296 -4.38 47.69 12.74
C THR A 296 -4.05 46.26 12.27
N THR A 297 -4.84 45.78 11.32
CA THR A 297 -4.31 45.20 10.08
C THR A 297 -5.12 45.71 8.90
N THR A 298 -4.58 46.71 8.21
CA THR A 298 -5.08 47.18 6.91
C THR A 298 -4.72 46.14 5.86
N LYS A 299 -5.70 45.42 5.31
CA LYS A 299 -5.60 44.80 3.99
C LYS A 299 -6.81 45.18 3.15
N ASN A 300 -6.53 45.95 2.10
CA ASN A 300 -7.41 46.18 0.97
C ASN A 300 -7.83 44.85 0.35
N GLY A 301 -9.13 44.64 0.18
CA GLY A 301 -9.67 43.50 -0.55
C GLY A 301 -11.19 43.61 -0.64
N LYS A 302 -11.68 44.11 -1.78
CA LYS A 302 -13.11 44.17 -2.12
C LYS A 302 -13.75 42.80 -1.97
N GLY A 303 -14.82 42.73 -1.20
CA GLY A 303 -15.66 41.55 -1.09
C GLY A 303 -16.47 41.29 -2.36
N VAL A 304 -16.72 40.01 -2.63
CA VAL A 304 -17.91 39.49 -3.33
C VAL A 304 -18.18 38.10 -2.76
N ASP A 305 -19.38 37.91 -2.23
CA ASP A 305 -19.95 36.64 -1.76
C ASP A 305 -19.99 35.57 -2.87
N PRO A 306 -19.79 34.27 -2.56
CA PRO A 306 -20.01 33.19 -3.51
C PRO A 306 -21.36 32.51 -3.26
N GLU A 307 -22.40 32.94 -3.95
CA GLU A 307 -23.55 32.08 -4.22
C GLU A 307 -24.09 32.32 -5.62
N LYS A 308 -23.84 31.34 -6.50
CA LYS A 308 -24.66 30.86 -7.63
C LYS A 308 -23.78 30.33 -8.75
N THR A 309 -23.61 29.01 -8.73
CA THR A 309 -23.11 28.25 -9.87
C THR A 309 -24.22 28.13 -10.92
N THR A 310 -24.02 28.72 -12.10
CA THR A 310 -24.77 28.35 -13.31
C THR A 310 -23.85 28.41 -14.53
N THR A 311 -23.52 27.22 -15.03
CA THR A 311 -23.43 26.77 -16.42
C THR A 311 -23.46 27.83 -17.54
N SER A 312 -22.40 27.92 -18.35
CA SER A 312 -22.45 27.82 -19.83
C SER A 312 -21.03 27.96 -20.43
N THR A 313 -20.51 26.96 -21.14
CA THR A 313 -20.57 26.78 -22.61
C THR A 313 -19.85 27.86 -23.41
N LEU A 314 -18.64 27.59 -23.92
CA LEU A 314 -18.16 28.21 -25.17
C LEU A 314 -17.44 27.19 -26.05
N ARG A 315 -17.91 27.14 -27.30
CA ARG A 315 -17.51 26.25 -28.38
C ARG A 315 -17.03 27.13 -29.55
N LYS A 316 -15.86 26.78 -30.09
CA LYS A 316 -15.31 27.07 -31.45
C LYS A 316 -14.86 28.52 -31.71
N GLU A 317 -13.81 28.79 -32.48
CA GLU A 317 -13.41 28.30 -33.82
C GLU A 317 -11.86 28.20 -33.97
N ARG A 318 -11.25 27.12 -34.52
CA ARG A 318 -10.79 26.87 -35.94
C ARG A 318 -10.11 28.09 -36.60
N LYS A 319 -9.00 28.04 -37.34
CA LYS A 319 -7.98 27.09 -37.90
C LYS A 319 -6.77 28.01 -38.27
N VAL A 320 -5.52 27.58 -38.45
CA VAL A 320 -4.94 27.07 -39.72
C VAL A 320 -3.42 26.88 -39.52
N GLY A 321 -2.90 25.71 -39.93
CA GLY A 321 -1.67 25.60 -40.72
C GLY A 321 -0.31 25.46 -40.02
N GLY A 322 0.44 24.41 -40.39
CA GLY A 322 1.89 24.55 -40.54
C GLY A 322 2.80 23.45 -40.00
N LYS A 323 3.01 22.42 -40.84
CA LYS A 323 4.27 21.68 -41.06
C LYS A 323 4.91 20.88 -39.90
N ALA A 324 4.81 19.57 -40.07
CA ALA A 324 5.68 18.56 -39.50
C ALA A 324 7.14 18.75 -39.90
N GLN A 325 8.06 18.65 -38.95
CA GLN A 325 9.49 18.49 -39.20
C GLN A 325 10.00 17.22 -38.51
N LYS A 326 10.20 16.18 -39.32
CA LYS A 326 10.88 14.93 -38.96
C LYS A 326 12.27 15.25 -38.40
N ARG A 327 12.53 14.90 -37.15
CA ARG A 327 13.89 14.78 -36.62
C ARG A 327 14.46 13.44 -37.09
N ARG A 328 15.51 13.53 -37.90
CA ARG A 328 16.29 12.42 -38.43
C ARG A 328 17.42 12.15 -37.41
N CYS A 329 17.38 11.02 -36.73
CA CYS A 329 18.52 10.56 -35.92
C CYS A 329 19.65 10.17 -36.88
N LYS A 330 20.85 10.74 -36.65
CA LYS A 330 22.10 10.33 -37.30
C LYS A 330 22.61 9.09 -36.55
N CYS A 331 22.73 7.97 -37.26
CA CYS A 331 23.57 6.86 -36.84
C CYS A 331 25.04 7.33 -36.93
N GLY A 332 25.78 7.22 -35.83
CA GLY A 332 27.23 7.34 -35.82
C GLY A 332 27.85 6.06 -36.36
N SER A 333 28.80 6.22 -37.27
CA SER A 333 29.74 5.18 -37.67
C SER A 333 30.79 5.03 -36.57
N THR A 334 30.92 3.86 -35.96
CA THR A 334 32.20 3.16 -35.75
C THR A 334 31.91 1.70 -35.46
#